data_AF-A0AAJ0BQE2-F1
#
_entry.id   AF-A0AAJ0BQE2-F1
#
_cell.length_a   1.000
_cell.length_b   1.000
_cell.length_c   1.000
_cell.angle_alpha   90.00
_cell.angle_beta   90.00
_cell.angle_gamma   90.00
#
_symmetry.space_group_name_H-M   'P 1'
#
loop_
_entity.id
_entity.type
_entity.pdbx_description
1 polymer ?
#
loop_
_entity_poly.entity_id
_entity_poly.type
_entity_poly.pdbx_seq_one_letter_code
_entity_poly.pdbx_strand_id
1 'polypeptide(L)'
;MAAHLRSSPRAVGNVLRRNPFAPTVPCHRVVATGGLLGGFKGKIGPRDGEGCLTLREKRMLLREEGIKFDAKGGRVLGTPFAGFV
;
A
#
# COMPACT_ATOMS: atom_id res chain seq x y z
N MET A 1 -6.27 10.71 0.14
CA MET A 1 -5.78 10.58 -1.24
C MET A 1 -6.91 10.69 -2.28
N ALA A 2 -7.79 9.70 -2.45
CA ALA A 2 -8.78 9.74 -3.53
C ALA A 2 -9.77 10.93 -3.42
N ALA A 3 -10.21 11.26 -2.21
CA ALA A 3 -11.02 12.46 -1.95
C ALA A 3 -10.32 13.75 -2.40
N HIS A 4 -9.04 13.90 -2.09
CA HIS A 4 -8.22 15.05 -2.51
C HIS A 4 -8.07 15.13 -4.04
N LEU A 5 -7.97 13.99 -4.71
CA LEU A 5 -7.95 13.90 -6.18
C LEU A 5 -9.35 14.00 -6.82
N ARG A 6 -10.41 14.22 -6.04
CA ARG A 6 -11.83 14.15 -6.48
C ARG A 6 -12.12 12.88 -7.30
N SER A 7 -11.60 11.75 -6.84
CA SER A 7 -11.66 10.46 -7.55
C SER A 7 -12.06 9.30 -6.62
N SER A 8 -12.19 8.10 -7.19
CA SER A 8 -12.59 6.89 -6.47
C SER A 8 -11.38 6.19 -5.82
N PRO A 9 -11.46 5.78 -4.53
CA PRO A 9 -10.41 5.00 -3.87
C PRO A 9 -10.02 3.73 -4.62
N ARG A 10 -10.99 3.04 -5.23
CA ARG A 10 -10.74 1.83 -6.01
C ARG A 10 -10.01 2.14 -7.32
N ALA A 11 -10.35 3.24 -7.98
CA ALA A 11 -9.66 3.70 -9.18
C ALA A 11 -8.20 4.05 -8.88
N VAL A 12 -7.96 4.82 -7.82
CA VAL A 12 -6.60 5.18 -7.37
C VAL A 12 -5.79 3.93 -7.04
N GLY A 13 -6.33 3.00 -6.25
CA GLY A 13 -5.67 1.73 -5.93
C GLY A 13 -5.36 0.88 -7.17
N ASN A 14 -6.25 0.88 -8.17
CA ASN A 14 -6.05 0.17 -9.43
C ASN A 14 -4.91 0.74 -10.27
N VAL A 15 -4.77 2.07 -10.32
CA VAL A 15 -3.67 2.73 -11.03
C VAL A 15 -2.34 2.48 -10.31
N LEU A 16 -2.30 2.69 -8.99
CA LEU A 16 -1.08 2.56 -8.20
C LEU A 16 -0.49 1.15 -8.25
N ARG A 17 -1.33 0.11 -8.23
CA ARG A 17 -0.82 -1.27 -8.37
C ARG A 17 -0.24 -1.53 -9.76
N ARG A 18 -0.67 -0.84 -10.81
CA ARG A 18 -0.20 -1.03 -12.20
C ARG A 18 0.94 -0.09 -12.59
N ASN A 19 1.51 0.63 -11.63
CA ASN A 19 2.59 1.58 -11.88
C ASN A 19 3.83 0.87 -12.49
N PRO A 20 4.23 1.18 -13.73
CA PRO A 20 5.40 0.58 -14.38
C PRO A 20 6.73 1.13 -13.83
N PHE A 21 6.72 2.29 -13.18
CA PHE A 21 7.90 2.97 -12.63
C PHE A 21 8.15 2.64 -11.16
N ALA A 22 7.65 1.50 -10.66
CA ALA A 22 7.95 1.03 -9.32
C ALA A 22 9.38 0.45 -9.28
N PRO A 23 10.22 0.77 -8.26
CA PRO A 23 9.91 1.50 -7.03
C PRO A 23 10.19 3.01 -7.05
N THR A 24 10.76 3.56 -8.14
CA THR A 24 11.15 4.97 -8.24
C THR A 24 9.99 5.93 -7.94
N VAL A 25 8.80 5.63 -8.46
CA VAL A 25 7.56 6.28 -8.02
C VAL A 25 7.01 5.51 -6.81
N PRO A 26 6.84 6.15 -5.64
CA PRO A 26 6.61 5.47 -4.35
C PRO A 26 5.17 4.97 -4.17
N CYS A 27 4.68 4.13 -5.09
CA CYS A 27 3.34 3.55 -5.01
C CYS A 27 3.19 2.54 -3.85
N HIS A 28 4.30 2.04 -3.28
CA HIS A 28 4.30 1.19 -2.08
C HIS A 28 3.90 1.94 -0.81
N ARG A 29 4.01 3.28 -0.77
CA ARG A 29 3.63 4.10 0.40
C ARG A 29 2.12 4.20 0.63
N VAL A 30 1.32 3.87 -0.38
CA VAL A 30 -0.13 3.91 -0.27
C VAL A 30 -0.65 2.61 0.30
N VAL A 31 -1.31 2.70 1.46
CA VAL A 31 -1.96 1.59 2.16
C VAL A 31 -3.48 1.75 2.14
N ALA A 32 -4.20 0.65 2.36
CA ALA A 32 -5.65 0.70 2.46
C ALA A 32 -6.09 1.29 3.80
N THR A 33 -7.35 1.76 3.84
CA THR A 33 -7.99 2.19 5.08
C THR A 33 -7.95 1.05 6.10
N GLY A 34 -7.55 1.34 7.35
CA GLY A 34 -7.31 0.33 8.40
C GLY A 34 -5.90 -0.25 8.43
N GLY A 35 -4.97 0.30 7.64
CA GLY A 35 -3.55 -0.04 7.68
C GLY A 35 -3.17 -1.30 6.90
N LEU A 36 -4.11 -1.91 6.17
CA LEU A 36 -3.85 -3.12 5.39
C LEU A 36 -2.99 -2.84 4.16
N LEU A 37 -2.11 -3.78 3.81
CA LEU A 37 -1.37 -3.73 2.56
C LEU A 37 -2.29 -4.05 1.36
N GLY A 38 -2.57 -3.03 0.55
CA GLY A 38 -3.22 -3.20 -0.74
C GLY A 38 -2.29 -3.78 -1.82
N GLY A 39 -2.86 -4.09 -2.99
CA GLY A 39 -2.14 -4.69 -4.12
C GLY A 39 -0.89 -3.92 -4.59
N PHE A 40 0.05 -4.66 -5.19
CA PHE A 40 1.34 -4.15 -5.68
C PHE A 40 1.76 -4.89 -6.96
N LYS A 41 2.33 -4.14 -7.92
CA LYS A 41 2.78 -4.65 -9.24
C LYS A 41 1.76 -5.58 -9.92
N GLY A 42 0.52 -5.10 -10.05
CA GLY A 42 -0.60 -5.78 -10.71
C GLY A 42 -1.28 -6.86 -9.89
N LYS A 43 -0.61 -7.42 -8.87
CA LYS A 43 -1.15 -8.50 -8.04
C LYS A 43 -1.86 -7.97 -6.80
N ILE A 44 -2.94 -8.65 -6.44
CA ILE A 44 -3.66 -8.49 -5.18
C ILE A 44 -3.29 -9.72 -4.36
N GLY A 45 -2.69 -9.54 -3.20
CA GLY A 45 -2.50 -10.67 -2.28
C GLY A 45 -3.77 -10.97 -1.50
N PRO A 46 -3.78 -12.05 -0.72
CA PRO A 46 -4.88 -12.40 0.17
C PRO A 46 -5.26 -11.22 1.07
N ARG A 47 -6.51 -11.19 1.55
CA ARG A 47 -7.03 -10.09 2.40
C ARG A 47 -6.17 -9.82 3.65
N ASP A 48 -5.34 -10.79 4.04
CA ASP A 48 -4.42 -10.73 5.18
C ASP A 48 -3.01 -10.23 4.85
N GLY A 49 -2.73 -9.85 3.59
CA GLY A 49 -1.44 -9.30 3.18
C GLY A 49 -0.28 -10.31 3.15
N GLU A 50 -0.56 -11.58 3.39
CA GLU A 50 0.36 -12.71 3.41
C GLU A 50 0.13 -13.55 2.14
N GLY A 51 1.16 -13.75 1.31
CA GLY A 51 1.11 -14.81 0.28
C GLY A 51 1.41 -14.41 -1.17
N CYS A 52 1.68 -13.14 -1.48
CA CYS A 52 2.14 -12.75 -2.81
C CYS A 52 3.56 -12.15 -2.77
N LEU A 53 4.45 -12.60 -3.65
CA LEU A 53 5.82 -12.08 -3.78
C LEU A 53 5.87 -10.56 -3.89
N THR A 54 4.94 -9.96 -4.64
CA THR A 54 4.89 -8.49 -4.80
C THR A 54 4.46 -7.77 -3.52
N LEU A 55 3.62 -8.39 -2.68
CA LEU A 55 3.30 -7.82 -1.37
C LEU A 55 4.48 -7.93 -0.40
N ARG A 56 5.32 -8.96 -0.53
CA ARG A 56 6.57 -9.07 0.25
C ARG A 56 7.54 -7.96 -0.14
N GLU A 57 7.70 -7.66 -1.43
CA GLU A 57 8.49 -6.52 -1.91
C GLU A 57 7.97 -5.19 -1.35
N LYS A 58 6.66 -4.94 -1.45
CA LYS A 58 6.03 -3.73 -0.88
C LYS A 58 6.27 -3.61 0.62
N ARG A 59 6.14 -4.73 1.36
CA ARG A 59 6.39 -4.78 2.81
C ARG A 59 7.86 -4.49 3.12
N MET A 60 8.79 -5.02 2.33
CA MET A 60 10.22 -4.79 2.51
C MET A 60 10.58 -3.32 2.30
N LEU A 61 10.09 -2.68 1.23
CA LEU A 61 10.30 -1.25 0.97
C LEU A 61 9.79 -0.38 2.13
N LEU A 62 8.60 -0.70 2.67
CA LEU A 62 8.05 0.02 3.82
C LEU A 62 8.87 -0.22 5.11
N ARG A 63 9.41 -1.43 5.31
CA ARG A 63 10.28 -1.73 6.47
C ARG A 63 11.62 -1.01 6.37
N GLU A 64 12.20 -0.91 5.19
CA GLU A 64 13.41 -0.12 4.93
C GLU A 64 13.18 1.37 5.20
N GLU A 65 11.97 1.86 4.94
CA GLU A 65 11.53 3.21 5.33
C GLU A 65 11.22 3.34 6.84
N GLY A 66 11.41 2.29 7.64
CA GLY A 66 11.21 2.29 9.09
C GLY A 66 9.78 2.02 9.55
N ILE A 67 8.87 1.62 8.65
CA ILE A 67 7.47 1.33 8.99
C ILE A 67 7.36 -0.06 9.63
N LYS A 68 6.77 -0.10 10.82
CA LYS A 68 6.51 -1.34 11.57
C LYS A 68 5.18 -1.96 11.15
N PHE A 69 5.05 -3.27 11.36
CA PHE A 69 3.84 -4.04 11.06
C PHE A 69 3.33 -4.74 12.31
N ASP A 70 2.02 -4.99 12.37
CA ASP A 70 1.36 -5.75 13.45
C ASP A 70 1.95 -7.17 13.59
N ALA A 71 1.71 -7.82 14.72
CA ALA A 71 2.18 -9.17 15.03
C ALA A 71 1.71 -10.21 13.99
N LYS A 72 0.52 -10.00 13.40
CA LYS A 72 0.00 -10.81 12.27
C LYS A 72 0.62 -10.45 10.91
N GLY A 73 1.46 -9.41 10.83
CA GLY A 73 2.19 -8.99 9.63
C GLY A 73 1.36 -8.28 8.55
N GLY A 74 0.03 -8.29 8.65
CA GLY A 74 -0.87 -7.78 7.60
C GLY A 74 -1.15 -6.27 7.61
N ARG A 75 -0.85 -5.57 8.71
CA ARG A 75 -1.19 -4.15 8.90
C ARG A 75 0.03 -3.32 9.27
N VAL A 76 0.13 -2.11 8.72
CA VAL A 76 1.11 -1.11 9.17
C VAL A 76 0.72 -0.58 10.54
N LEU A 77 1.71 -0.38 11.40
CA LEU A 77 1.55 0.26 12.71
C LEU A 77 1.74 1.78 12.56
N GLY A 78 0.95 2.53 13.33
CA GLY A 78 0.91 3.99 13.28
C GLY A 78 -0.25 4.53 12.43
N THR A 79 -0.31 5.86 12.33
CA THR A 79 -1.39 6.55 11.61
C THR A 79 -0.91 6.96 10.22
N PRO A 80 -1.46 6.38 9.13
CA PRO A 80 -1.16 6.84 7.78
C PRO A 80 -1.57 8.30 7.61
N PHE A 81 -0.81 9.05 6.81
CA PHE A 81 -1.14 10.44 6.50
C PHE A 81 -2.55 10.56 5.89
N ALA A 82 -3.42 11.33 6.55
CA ALA A 82 -4.79 11.59 6.13
C ALA A 82 -5.08 13.07 5.83
N GLY A 83 -4.15 13.98 6.17
CA GLY A 83 -4.33 15.43 6.12
C GLY A 83 -4.12 16.05 4.74
N PHE A 84 -4.67 15.46 3.68
CA PHE A 84 -4.75 16.13 2.39
C PHE A 84 -5.86 17.19 2.45
N VAL A 85 -5.56 18.32 3.11
CA VAL A 85 -6.44 19.49 3.17
C VAL A 85 -6.48 20.18 1.81
#